data_AF-A0A2E6VDY9-F1
#
_entry.id   AF-A0A2E6VDY9-F1
#
_cell.length_a   1.000
_cell.length_b   1.000
_cell.length_c   1.000
_cell.angle_alpha   90.00
_cell.angle_beta   90.00
_cell.angle_gamma   90.00
#
_symmetry.space_group_name_H-M   'P 1'
#
loop_
_entity.id
_entity.type
_entity.pdbx_description
1 polymer ?
#
loop_
_entity_poly.entity_id
_entity_poly.type
_entity_poly.pdbx_seq_one_letter_code
_entity_poly.pdbx_strand_id
1 'polypeptide(L)'
;MKTKDKNAVLELLASHPKAPKARYKGLVEKLKELDGATPSQKRFYNAAMYSPVNLEGLEYDLKKLCGITDREVKKLVSANKQEVKDLDVIVELPEEIVERLKQVNLEELNYNSELKPLAKNISEALGVEPTSQKKVDLIAFIDGFIPKEPTQEELATAFTEALSAAPEDVKQGLKIRELYPFLNDDDCPDEFHTLTGKMVSAYINWKEGREELKALVEAGVSNEEIYAIANKVVADFKLNLDCHDELTHYQEHKQILGKHPIFAEKMLEEAVNALGTVELTKRQKNLRSYISRDQKAFDKMDDGEAKDKFGEKLQTWKDELNLVDARLEKIS
;
A
#
# COMPACT_ATOMS: atom_id res chain seq x y z
N MET A 1 -41.14 -7.07 -20.59
CA MET A 1 -39.90 -6.70 -19.87
C MET A 1 -39.95 -5.23 -19.52
N LYS A 2 -39.52 -4.81 -18.32
CA LYS A 2 -39.67 -3.41 -17.88
C LYS A 2 -38.72 -2.52 -18.69
N THR A 3 -39.22 -1.42 -19.24
CA THR A 3 -38.43 -0.44 -20.04
C THR A 3 -37.18 0.06 -19.31
N LYS A 4 -37.25 0.10 -17.97
CA LYS A 4 -36.14 0.46 -17.08
C LYS A 4 -34.95 -0.51 -17.17
N ASP A 5 -35.21 -1.81 -17.30
CA ASP A 5 -34.15 -2.83 -17.35
C ASP A 5 -33.44 -2.81 -18.70
N LYS A 6 -34.19 -2.56 -19.79
CA LYS A 6 -33.64 -2.38 -21.13
C LYS A 6 -32.69 -1.20 -21.20
N ASN A 7 -33.07 -0.04 -20.64
CA ASN A 7 -32.23 1.16 -20.67
C ASN A 7 -30.96 1.01 -19.83
N ALA A 8 -31.06 0.43 -18.64
CA ALA A 8 -29.90 0.21 -17.78
C ALA A 8 -28.86 -0.73 -18.42
N VAL A 9 -29.32 -1.79 -19.10
CA VAL A 9 -28.44 -2.70 -19.84
C VAL A 9 -27.85 -2.00 -21.07
N LEU A 10 -28.63 -1.18 -21.77
CA LEU A 10 -28.16 -0.41 -22.93
C LEU A 10 -27.05 0.58 -22.56
N GLU A 11 -27.19 1.28 -21.44
CA GLU A 11 -26.15 2.19 -20.90
C GLU A 11 -24.86 1.44 -20.54
N LEU A 12 -24.96 0.29 -19.86
CA LEU A 12 -23.80 -0.56 -19.55
C LEU A 12 -23.13 -1.10 -20.82
N LEU A 13 -23.91 -1.45 -21.83
CA LEU A 13 -23.39 -1.88 -23.13
C LEU A 13 -22.70 -0.73 -23.89
N ALA A 14 -23.13 0.51 -23.70
CA ALA A 14 -22.53 1.71 -24.30
C ALA A 14 -21.37 2.31 -23.49
N SER A 15 -21.14 1.85 -22.26
CA SER A 15 -20.03 2.30 -21.40
C SER A 15 -18.65 1.95 -21.99
N HIS A 16 -17.65 2.80 -21.75
CA HIS A 16 -16.40 2.83 -22.51
C HIS A 16 -15.57 1.53 -22.38
N PRO A 17 -14.89 1.05 -23.45
CA PRO A 17 -14.05 -0.16 -23.46
C PRO A 17 -12.80 -0.13 -22.54
N LYS A 18 -12.58 0.91 -21.74
CA LYS A 18 -11.37 1.06 -20.91
C LYS A 18 -11.39 0.23 -19.62
N ALA A 19 -12.51 -0.38 -19.26
CA ALA A 19 -12.64 -1.21 -18.07
C ALA A 19 -13.52 -2.47 -18.31
N PRO A 20 -13.08 -3.43 -19.13
CA PRO A 20 -13.88 -4.59 -19.53
C PRO A 20 -14.26 -5.51 -18.35
N LYS A 21 -13.43 -5.57 -17.31
CA LYS A 21 -13.73 -6.29 -16.06
C LYS A 21 -14.89 -5.66 -15.27
N ALA A 22 -14.91 -4.33 -15.17
CA ALA A 22 -15.98 -3.61 -14.49
C ALA A 22 -17.31 -3.73 -15.25
N ARG A 23 -17.24 -3.63 -16.58
CA ARG A 23 -18.39 -3.85 -17.49
C ARG A 23 -18.95 -5.25 -17.32
N TYR A 24 -18.10 -6.29 -17.30
CA TYR A 24 -18.53 -7.66 -17.05
C TYR A 24 -19.26 -7.80 -15.70
N LYS A 25 -18.68 -7.26 -14.61
CA LYS A 25 -19.31 -7.29 -13.28
C LYS A 25 -20.70 -6.65 -13.29
N GLY A 26 -20.84 -5.45 -13.85
CA GLY A 26 -22.12 -4.73 -13.92
C GLY A 26 -23.17 -5.47 -14.76
N LEU A 27 -22.75 -6.09 -15.88
CA LEU A 27 -23.64 -6.90 -16.72
C LEU A 27 -24.09 -8.19 -16.00
N VAL A 28 -23.21 -8.84 -15.21
CA VAL A 28 -23.57 -10.02 -14.40
C VAL A 28 -24.58 -9.66 -13.32
N GLU A 29 -24.41 -8.52 -12.65
CA GLU A 29 -25.37 -8.02 -11.66
C GLU A 29 -26.74 -7.78 -12.30
N LYS A 30 -26.79 -7.15 -13.48
CA LYS A 30 -28.04 -6.98 -14.22
C LYS A 30 -28.65 -8.30 -14.68
N LEU A 31 -27.86 -9.26 -15.11
CA LEU A 31 -28.37 -10.59 -15.46
C LEU A 31 -29.10 -11.26 -14.28
N LYS A 32 -28.64 -11.06 -13.04
CA LYS A 32 -29.29 -11.64 -11.85
C LYS A 32 -30.68 -11.05 -11.60
N GLU A 33 -30.84 -9.76 -11.86
CA GLU A 33 -32.10 -9.01 -11.68
C GLU A 33 -33.14 -9.31 -12.77
N LEU A 34 -32.72 -9.79 -13.94
CA LEU A 34 -33.63 -10.07 -15.05
C LEU A 34 -34.45 -11.34 -14.83
N ASP A 35 -35.78 -11.19 -14.89
CA ASP A 35 -36.75 -12.29 -14.79
C ASP A 35 -36.67 -13.27 -15.99
N GLY A 36 -36.16 -12.81 -17.14
CA GLY A 36 -36.01 -13.63 -18.35
C GLY A 36 -34.74 -14.49 -18.40
N ALA A 37 -33.78 -14.28 -17.50
CA ALA A 37 -32.53 -15.03 -17.47
C ALA A 37 -32.70 -16.36 -16.73
N THR A 38 -32.25 -17.46 -17.33
CA THR A 38 -32.37 -18.79 -16.71
C THR A 38 -31.46 -18.92 -15.48
N PRO A 39 -31.83 -19.75 -14.47
CA PRO A 39 -30.97 -20.00 -13.32
C PRO A 39 -29.58 -20.53 -13.71
N SER A 40 -29.49 -21.30 -14.80
CA SER A 40 -28.23 -21.81 -15.34
C SER A 40 -27.33 -20.69 -15.87
N GLN A 41 -27.87 -19.73 -16.62
CA GLN A 41 -27.12 -18.56 -17.10
C GLN A 41 -26.62 -17.71 -15.93
N LYS A 42 -27.47 -17.45 -14.94
CA LYS A 42 -27.10 -16.68 -13.73
C LYS A 42 -25.94 -17.34 -12.98
N ARG A 43 -25.97 -18.67 -12.83
CA ARG A 43 -24.89 -19.43 -12.18
C ARG A 43 -23.61 -19.46 -13.00
N PHE A 44 -23.73 -19.69 -14.30
CA PHE A 44 -22.58 -19.77 -15.22
C PHE A 44 -21.77 -18.48 -15.19
N TYR A 45 -22.37 -17.33 -15.50
CA TYR A 45 -21.61 -16.06 -15.57
C TYR A 45 -21.11 -15.58 -14.21
N ASN A 46 -21.80 -15.92 -13.12
CA ASN A 46 -21.35 -15.63 -11.77
C ASN A 46 -20.12 -16.48 -11.36
N ALA A 47 -20.01 -17.72 -11.83
CA ALA A 47 -18.91 -18.62 -11.51
C ALA A 47 -17.73 -18.53 -12.49
N ALA A 48 -18.00 -18.29 -13.78
CA ALA A 48 -17.01 -18.37 -14.86
C ALA A 48 -15.96 -17.24 -14.83
N MET A 49 -16.16 -16.21 -14.00
CA MET A 49 -15.32 -15.00 -13.90
C MET A 49 -15.13 -14.27 -15.25
N TYR A 50 -14.48 -13.11 -15.21
CA TYR A 50 -14.21 -12.34 -16.42
C TYR A 50 -13.26 -13.10 -17.36
N SER A 51 -13.70 -13.25 -18.61
CA SER A 51 -12.83 -13.50 -19.77
C SER A 51 -13.42 -12.76 -20.98
N PRO A 52 -12.63 -12.45 -22.02
CA PRO A 52 -13.15 -11.80 -23.23
C PRO A 52 -14.30 -12.58 -23.86
N VAL A 53 -14.18 -13.91 -23.92
CA VAL A 53 -15.20 -14.82 -24.48
C VAL A 53 -16.48 -14.80 -23.63
N ASN A 54 -16.35 -14.83 -22.30
CA ASN A 54 -17.51 -14.77 -21.40
C ASN A 54 -18.21 -13.41 -21.48
N LEU A 55 -17.46 -12.32 -21.66
CA LEU A 55 -18.02 -10.98 -21.83
C LEU A 55 -18.82 -10.88 -23.14
N GLU A 56 -18.27 -11.33 -24.26
CA GLU A 56 -19.00 -11.35 -25.54
C GLU A 56 -20.27 -12.18 -25.47
N GLY A 57 -20.21 -13.37 -24.85
CA GLY A 57 -21.37 -14.22 -24.63
C GLY A 57 -22.43 -13.55 -23.75
N LEU A 58 -22.02 -12.92 -22.65
CA LEU A 58 -22.92 -12.21 -21.74
C LEU A 58 -23.59 -11.02 -22.42
N GLU A 59 -22.86 -10.24 -23.22
CA GLU A 59 -23.41 -9.13 -23.99
C GLU A 59 -24.44 -9.61 -25.01
N TYR A 60 -24.18 -10.73 -25.69
CA TYR A 60 -25.10 -11.35 -26.63
C TYR A 60 -26.41 -11.79 -25.93
N ASP A 61 -26.29 -12.52 -24.82
CA ASP A 61 -27.43 -13.01 -24.05
C ASP A 61 -28.28 -11.86 -23.52
N LEU A 62 -27.66 -10.81 -22.98
CA LEU A 62 -28.36 -9.63 -22.48
C LEU A 62 -29.03 -8.83 -23.60
N LYS A 63 -28.38 -8.67 -24.76
CA LYS A 63 -29.02 -8.03 -25.93
C LYS A 63 -30.28 -8.78 -26.36
N LYS A 64 -30.21 -10.11 -26.40
CA LYS A 64 -31.33 -10.97 -26.78
C LYS A 64 -32.46 -10.91 -25.75
N LEU A 65 -32.14 -10.99 -24.45
CA LEU A 65 -33.10 -10.90 -23.36
C LEU A 65 -33.81 -9.54 -23.35
N CYS A 66 -33.05 -8.46 -23.51
CA CYS A 66 -33.57 -7.10 -23.46
C CYS A 66 -34.17 -6.57 -24.78
N GLY A 67 -34.08 -7.32 -25.87
CA GLY A 67 -34.44 -6.84 -27.20
C GLY A 67 -33.66 -5.58 -27.59
N ILE A 68 -32.36 -5.56 -27.29
CA ILE A 68 -31.43 -4.48 -27.66
C ILE A 68 -30.74 -4.86 -28.96
N THR A 69 -30.80 -3.97 -29.93
CA THR A 69 -30.12 -4.10 -31.22
C THR A 69 -28.74 -3.46 -31.17
N ASP A 70 -27.80 -3.95 -31.98
CA ASP A 70 -26.49 -3.31 -32.14
C ASP A 70 -26.61 -1.86 -32.65
N ARG A 71 -27.69 -1.54 -33.37
CA ARG A 71 -27.98 -0.18 -33.83
C ARG A 71 -28.28 0.76 -32.67
N GLU A 72 -29.04 0.32 -31.67
CA GLU A 72 -29.33 1.11 -30.46
C GLU A 72 -28.05 1.36 -29.66
N VAL A 73 -27.21 0.34 -29.48
CA VAL A 73 -25.90 0.48 -28.80
C VAL A 73 -25.01 1.47 -29.55
N LYS A 74 -24.86 1.31 -30.88
CA LYS A 74 -24.05 2.22 -31.71
C LYS A 74 -24.56 3.66 -31.69
N LYS A 75 -25.87 3.86 -31.70
CA LYS A 75 -26.49 5.19 -31.63
C LYS A 75 -26.15 5.88 -30.31
N LEU A 76 -26.22 5.15 -29.20
CA LEU A 76 -25.91 5.70 -27.88
C LEU A 76 -24.40 5.93 -27.69
N VAL A 77 -23.55 5.04 -28.19
CA VAL A 77 -22.09 5.26 -28.23
C VAL A 77 -21.72 6.48 -29.08
N SER A 78 -22.41 6.70 -30.20
CA SER A 78 -22.18 7.85 -31.08
C SER A 78 -22.72 9.16 -30.49
N ALA A 79 -23.87 9.10 -29.80
CA ALA A 79 -24.43 10.22 -29.04
C ALA A 79 -23.52 10.61 -27.86
N ASN A 80 -23.04 9.65 -27.07
CA ASN A 80 -22.06 9.88 -26.01
C ASN A 80 -20.75 10.45 -26.58
N LYS A 81 -20.33 10.04 -27.79
CA LYS A 81 -19.16 10.60 -28.47
C LYS A 81 -19.40 12.02 -29.00
N GLN A 82 -20.65 12.41 -29.24
CA GLN A 82 -21.06 13.78 -29.59
C GLN A 82 -21.20 14.66 -28.33
N GLU A 83 -21.79 14.17 -27.24
CA GLU A 83 -21.82 14.87 -25.94
C GLU A 83 -20.41 15.16 -25.39
N VAL A 84 -19.46 14.25 -25.60
CA VAL A 84 -18.03 14.47 -25.26
C VAL A 84 -17.34 15.46 -26.20
N LYS A 85 -17.88 15.72 -27.41
CA LYS A 85 -17.38 16.78 -28.31
C LYS A 85 -17.97 18.16 -27.98
N ASP A 86 -19.15 18.21 -27.38
CA ASP A 86 -19.87 19.44 -27.04
C ASP A 86 -19.59 19.92 -25.60
N LEU A 87 -18.99 19.09 -24.75
CA LEU A 87 -18.29 19.51 -23.53
C LEU A 87 -16.91 20.03 -23.94
N ASP A 88 -16.68 21.34 -23.74
CA ASP A 88 -15.44 22.09 -23.99
C ASP A 88 -14.29 21.24 -24.53
N VAL A 89 -14.00 21.37 -25.84
CA VAL A 89 -12.65 21.10 -26.32
C VAL A 89 -11.76 22.06 -25.53
N ILE A 90 -11.15 21.58 -24.46
CA ILE A 90 -9.90 22.14 -23.97
C ILE A 90 -8.99 21.99 -25.18
N VAL A 91 -8.85 23.07 -25.94
CA VAL A 91 -7.86 23.13 -27.00
C VAL A 91 -6.54 23.13 -26.24
N GLU A 92 -5.96 21.96 -26.06
CA GLU A 92 -4.68 21.84 -25.40
C GLU A 92 -3.64 22.46 -26.32
N LEU A 93 -2.83 23.37 -25.76
CA LEU A 93 -1.68 23.93 -26.47
C LEU A 93 -0.82 22.77 -26.98
N PRO A 94 -0.37 22.81 -28.25
CA PRO A 94 0.59 21.85 -28.78
C PRO A 94 1.77 21.68 -27.82
N GLU A 95 2.24 20.44 -27.61
CA GLU A 95 3.32 20.11 -26.67
C GLU A 95 4.57 20.96 -26.88
N GLU A 96 4.91 21.26 -28.14
CA GLU A 96 6.04 22.13 -28.52
C GLU A 96 5.91 23.56 -27.96
N ILE A 97 4.69 24.10 -27.91
CA ILE A 97 4.42 25.43 -27.35
C ILE A 97 4.51 25.37 -25.82
N VAL A 98 4.00 24.29 -25.21
CA VAL A 98 4.06 24.09 -23.75
C VAL A 98 5.50 23.96 -23.27
N GLU A 99 6.35 23.18 -23.96
CA GLU A 99 7.78 23.05 -23.61
C GLU A 99 8.52 24.38 -23.75
N ARG A 100 8.22 25.14 -24.80
CA ARG A 100 8.80 26.47 -25.00
C ARG A 100 8.37 27.43 -23.88
N LEU A 101 7.10 27.40 -23.45
CA LEU A 101 6.59 28.24 -22.36
C LEU A 101 7.25 27.93 -21.01
N LYS A 102 7.67 26.68 -20.76
CA LYS A 102 8.40 26.30 -19.54
C LYS A 102 9.82 26.88 -19.44
N GLN A 103 10.43 27.23 -20.57
CA GLN A 103 11.85 27.65 -20.64
C GLN A 103 12.02 29.15 -20.93
N VAL A 104 10.93 29.87 -21.16
CA VAL A 104 10.95 31.26 -21.61
C VAL A 104 11.00 32.24 -20.43
N ASN A 105 11.96 33.17 -20.47
CA ASN A 105 11.96 34.37 -19.65
C ASN A 105 11.32 35.53 -20.43
N LEU A 106 10.06 35.87 -20.12
CA LEU A 106 9.27 36.84 -20.88
C LEU A 106 9.84 38.27 -20.90
N GLU A 107 10.65 38.64 -19.90
CA GLU A 107 11.22 39.99 -19.79
C GLU A 107 12.38 40.21 -20.77
N GLU A 108 13.12 39.15 -21.07
CA GLU A 108 14.33 39.16 -21.89
C GLU A 108 14.07 38.88 -23.39
N LEU A 109 12.86 38.43 -23.74
CA LEU A 109 12.52 38.10 -25.13
C LEU A 109 12.57 39.30 -26.08
N ASN A 110 13.06 39.04 -27.30
CA ASN A 110 12.99 39.98 -28.40
C ASN A 110 11.56 40.09 -28.93
N TYR A 111 11.07 41.34 -29.02
CA TYR A 111 9.69 41.62 -29.43
C TYR A 111 9.34 41.10 -30.84
N ASN A 112 10.21 41.29 -31.83
CA ASN A 112 9.89 40.98 -33.23
C ASN A 112 10.15 39.51 -33.60
N SER A 113 11.22 38.92 -33.08
CA SER A 113 11.65 37.57 -33.46
C SER A 113 11.11 36.47 -32.54
N GLU A 114 10.66 36.79 -31.32
CA GLU A 114 10.33 35.77 -30.33
C GLU A 114 8.95 35.98 -29.70
N LEU A 115 8.70 37.16 -29.11
CA LEU A 115 7.45 37.45 -28.39
C LEU A 115 6.23 37.46 -29.33
N LYS A 116 6.31 38.19 -30.45
CA LYS A 116 5.22 38.30 -31.42
C LYS A 116 4.92 36.96 -32.13
N PRO A 117 5.91 36.18 -32.59
CA PRO A 117 5.67 34.84 -33.10
C PRO A 117 5.07 33.88 -32.06
N LEU A 118 5.52 33.93 -30.80
CA LEU A 118 5.00 33.06 -29.75
C LEU A 118 3.53 33.38 -29.43
N ALA A 119 3.18 34.66 -29.26
CA ALA A 119 1.79 35.08 -29.07
C ALA A 119 0.91 34.71 -30.28
N LYS A 120 1.44 34.83 -31.50
CA LYS A 120 0.75 34.41 -32.72
C LYS A 120 0.49 32.91 -32.75
N ASN A 121 1.49 32.09 -32.40
CA ASN A 121 1.34 30.62 -32.37
C ASN A 121 0.32 30.17 -31.31
N ILE A 122 0.32 30.79 -30.13
CA ILE A 122 -0.68 30.54 -29.07
C ILE A 122 -2.08 30.97 -29.56
N SER A 123 -2.17 32.12 -30.22
CA SER A 123 -3.42 32.64 -30.77
C SER A 123 -4.00 31.74 -31.87
N GLU A 124 -3.17 31.27 -32.79
CA GLU A 124 -3.56 30.35 -33.86
C GLU A 124 -3.94 28.96 -33.32
N ALA A 125 -3.24 28.49 -32.28
CA ALA A 125 -3.54 27.21 -31.65
C ALA A 125 -4.86 27.23 -30.87
N LEU A 126 -5.13 28.30 -30.11
CA LEU A 126 -6.26 28.37 -29.18
C LEU A 126 -7.46 29.18 -29.69
N GLY A 127 -7.31 29.92 -30.79
CA GLY A 127 -8.33 30.84 -31.28
C GLY A 127 -8.56 32.07 -30.39
N VAL A 128 -7.59 32.42 -29.53
CA VAL A 128 -7.67 33.56 -28.59
C VAL A 128 -6.71 34.66 -29.04
N GLU A 129 -7.18 35.90 -29.20
CA GLU A 129 -6.34 37.03 -29.58
C GLU A 129 -5.86 37.84 -28.36
N PRO A 130 -4.62 38.36 -28.38
CA PRO A 130 -4.16 39.30 -27.36
C PRO A 130 -4.94 40.62 -27.44
N THR A 131 -5.10 41.29 -26.30
CA THR A 131 -5.81 42.57 -26.21
C THR A 131 -5.17 43.69 -27.04
N SER A 132 -3.86 43.63 -27.28
CA SER A 132 -3.14 44.55 -28.15
C SER A 132 -1.76 43.99 -28.53
N GLN A 133 -1.14 44.57 -29.58
CA GLN A 133 0.21 44.18 -30.01
C GLN A 133 1.33 44.83 -29.17
N LYS A 134 1.05 45.66 -28.16
CA LYS A 134 2.12 46.24 -27.34
C LYS A 134 2.87 45.16 -26.56
N LYS A 135 4.18 45.36 -26.34
CA LYS A 135 5.05 44.40 -25.63
C LYS A 135 4.45 43.95 -24.29
N VAL A 136 3.90 44.89 -23.51
CA VAL A 136 3.29 44.63 -22.19
C VAL A 136 2.06 43.71 -22.30
N ASP A 137 1.21 43.97 -23.29
CA ASP A 137 -0.02 43.20 -23.50
C ASP A 137 0.27 41.79 -24.04
N LEU A 138 1.31 41.64 -24.88
CA LEU A 138 1.78 40.34 -25.36
C LEU A 138 2.42 39.50 -24.24
N ILE A 139 3.18 40.13 -23.34
CA ILE A 139 3.75 39.46 -22.17
C ILE A 139 2.63 38.96 -21.26
N ALA A 140 1.66 39.81 -20.92
CA ALA A 140 0.52 39.44 -20.09
C ALA A 140 -0.33 38.32 -20.74
N PHE A 141 -0.50 38.37 -22.06
CA PHE A 141 -1.18 37.33 -22.81
C PHE A 141 -0.45 35.99 -22.70
N ILE A 142 0.87 35.95 -22.91
CA ILE A 142 1.66 34.72 -22.85
C ILE A 142 1.77 34.17 -21.42
N ASP A 143 1.94 35.05 -20.42
CA ASP A 143 2.04 34.68 -18.99
C ASP A 143 0.80 33.91 -18.49
N GLY A 144 -0.38 34.23 -19.02
CA GLY A 144 -1.62 33.52 -18.72
C GLY A 144 -1.63 32.04 -19.14
N PHE A 145 -0.71 31.63 -20.00
CA PHE A 145 -0.58 30.24 -20.49
C PHE A 145 0.67 29.53 -19.97
N ILE A 146 1.51 30.18 -19.18
CA ILE A 146 2.65 29.52 -18.55
C ILE A 146 2.10 28.59 -17.47
N PRO A 147 2.37 27.27 -17.53
CA PRO A 147 1.95 26.35 -16.48
C PRO A 147 2.69 26.70 -15.19
N LYS A 148 1.99 27.32 -14.25
CA LYS A 148 2.50 27.61 -12.91
C LYS A 148 2.55 26.30 -12.15
N GLU A 149 3.75 25.75 -11.94
CA GLU A 149 3.91 24.66 -10.98
C GLU A 149 3.47 25.19 -9.60
N PRO A 150 2.62 24.44 -8.87
CA PRO A 150 2.14 24.89 -7.57
C PRO A 150 3.35 25.08 -6.65
N THR A 151 3.38 26.24 -5.99
CA THR A 151 4.43 26.58 -5.04
C THR A 151 4.43 25.60 -3.86
N GLN A 152 5.55 25.50 -3.14
CA GLN A 152 5.62 24.63 -1.95
C GLN A 152 4.57 24.99 -0.89
N GLU A 153 4.21 26.27 -0.78
CA GLU A 153 3.15 26.74 0.12
C GLU A 153 1.78 26.26 -0.36
N GLU A 154 1.47 26.38 -1.66
CA GLU A 154 0.21 25.89 -2.23
C GLU A 154 0.08 24.36 -2.13
N LEU A 155 1.18 23.61 -2.30
CA LEU A 155 1.21 22.17 -2.08
C LEU A 155 0.98 21.80 -0.60
N ALA A 156 1.57 22.56 0.33
CA ALA A 156 1.38 22.36 1.76
C ALA A 156 -0.07 22.67 2.18
N THR A 157 -0.67 23.73 1.62
CA THR A 157 -2.08 24.08 1.83
C THR A 157 -3.01 23.02 1.23
N ALA A 158 -2.79 22.59 0.00
CA ALA A 158 -3.59 21.54 -0.63
C ALA A 158 -3.50 20.20 0.13
N PHE A 159 -2.31 19.86 0.65
CA PHE A 159 -2.12 18.67 1.48
C PHE A 159 -2.83 18.79 2.84
N THR A 160 -2.76 19.94 3.51
CA THR A 160 -3.45 20.17 4.80
C THR A 160 -4.96 20.23 4.63
N GLU A 161 -5.46 20.83 3.56
CA GLU A 161 -6.87 20.80 3.19
C GLU A 161 -7.35 19.38 2.91
N ALA A 162 -6.60 18.59 2.12
CA ALA A 162 -6.92 17.20 1.85
C ALA A 162 -6.93 16.32 3.12
N LEU A 163 -6.00 16.54 4.05
CA LEU A 163 -5.99 15.86 5.35
C LEU A 163 -7.18 16.28 6.23
N SER A 164 -7.53 17.57 6.25
CA SER A 164 -8.67 18.07 7.05
C SER A 164 -10.03 17.67 6.47
N ALA A 165 -10.12 17.45 5.16
CA ALA A 165 -11.31 16.96 4.48
C ALA A 165 -11.44 15.43 4.51
N ALA A 166 -10.39 14.70 4.92
CA ALA A 166 -10.45 13.24 5.02
C ALA A 166 -11.52 12.80 6.05
N PRO A 167 -12.23 11.69 5.79
CA PRO A 167 -13.13 11.07 6.75
C PRO A 167 -12.44 10.79 8.09
N GLU A 168 -13.18 10.87 9.21
CA GLU A 168 -12.60 10.77 10.56
C GLU A 168 -12.00 9.38 10.83
N ASP A 169 -12.55 8.33 10.22
CA ASP A 169 -12.01 6.98 10.16
C ASP A 169 -10.64 6.90 9.46
N VAL A 170 -10.40 7.74 8.45
CA VAL A 170 -9.10 7.86 7.78
C VAL A 170 -8.11 8.69 8.61
N LYS A 171 -8.60 9.70 9.34
CA LYS A 171 -7.80 10.54 10.24
C LYS A 171 -7.39 9.83 11.53
N GLN A 172 -8.22 8.92 12.04
CA GLN A 172 -7.94 8.20 13.29
C GLN A 172 -6.82 7.15 13.17
N GLY A 173 -6.33 6.90 11.96
CA GLY A 173 -5.39 5.81 11.68
C GLY A 173 -6.07 4.45 11.85
N LEU A 174 -5.62 3.46 11.07
CA LEU A 174 -6.07 2.08 11.23
C LEU A 174 -5.75 1.63 12.66
N LYS A 175 -6.78 1.32 13.46
CA LYS A 175 -6.56 0.85 14.82
C LYS A 175 -5.90 -0.52 14.75
N ILE A 176 -4.88 -0.75 15.57
CA ILE A 176 -4.13 -2.01 15.54
C ILE A 176 -5.04 -3.24 15.74
N ARG A 177 -6.08 -3.10 16.57
CA ARG A 177 -7.09 -4.13 16.79
C ARG A 177 -8.04 -4.35 15.61
N GLU A 178 -8.14 -3.41 14.67
CA GLU A 178 -8.87 -3.58 13.42
C GLU A 178 -7.98 -4.25 12.36
N LEU A 179 -6.67 -3.94 12.37
CA LEU A 179 -5.67 -4.62 11.53
C LEU A 179 -5.46 -6.07 11.95
N TYR A 180 -5.46 -6.31 13.25
CA TYR A 180 -5.27 -7.62 13.88
C TYR A 180 -6.46 -7.95 14.79
N PRO A 181 -7.61 -8.37 14.23
CA PRO A 181 -8.83 -8.63 15.00
C PRO A 181 -8.67 -9.66 16.10
N PHE A 182 -7.76 -10.62 15.91
CA PHE A 182 -7.49 -11.69 16.88
C PHE A 182 -6.99 -11.17 18.23
N LEU A 183 -6.48 -9.93 18.30
CA LEU A 183 -6.12 -9.27 19.57
C LEU A 183 -7.34 -8.96 20.45
N ASN A 184 -8.56 -9.23 20.00
CA ASN A 184 -9.77 -9.16 20.83
C ASN A 184 -10.32 -10.55 21.20
N ASP A 185 -9.69 -11.63 20.72
CA ASP A 185 -10.10 -12.99 21.04
C ASP A 185 -9.60 -13.34 22.45
N ASP A 186 -10.43 -14.02 23.25
CA ASP A 186 -10.07 -14.46 24.61
C ASP A 186 -8.94 -15.53 24.60
N ASP A 187 -8.78 -16.25 23.49
CA ASP A 187 -7.75 -17.28 23.29
C ASP A 187 -6.41 -16.71 22.75
N CYS A 188 -6.28 -15.39 22.63
CA CYS A 188 -5.06 -14.75 22.12
C CYS A 188 -3.90 -14.90 23.14
N PRO A 189 -2.73 -15.39 22.73
CA PRO A 189 -1.55 -15.43 23.61
C PRO A 189 -1.14 -14.03 24.10
N ASP A 190 -0.90 -13.89 25.41
CA ASP A 190 -0.51 -12.64 26.08
C ASP A 190 0.74 -11.97 25.47
N GLU A 191 1.62 -12.78 24.88
CA GLU A 191 2.82 -12.31 24.20
C GLU A 191 2.49 -11.40 23.02
N PHE A 192 1.37 -11.60 22.32
CA PHE A 192 0.97 -10.73 21.21
C PHE A 192 0.49 -9.36 21.68
N HIS A 193 -0.08 -9.25 22.89
CA HIS A 193 -0.37 -7.95 23.50
C HIS A 193 0.92 -7.21 23.83
N THR A 194 1.91 -7.92 24.37
CA THR A 194 3.24 -7.37 24.67
C THR A 194 3.98 -6.96 23.39
N LEU A 195 3.94 -7.80 22.36
CA LEU A 195 4.53 -7.56 21.04
C LEU A 195 3.92 -6.31 20.40
N THR A 196 2.59 -6.15 20.49
CA THR A 196 1.89 -4.97 19.98
C THR A 196 2.38 -3.69 20.65
N GLY A 197 2.60 -3.72 21.97
CA GLY A 197 3.20 -2.59 22.68
C GLY A 197 4.60 -2.24 22.16
N LYS A 198 5.45 -3.25 21.94
CA LYS A 198 6.80 -3.05 21.36
C LYS A 198 6.73 -2.52 19.93
N MET A 199 5.81 -3.01 19.11
CA MET A 199 5.60 -2.57 17.74
C MET A 199 5.29 -1.07 17.68
N VAL A 200 4.40 -0.58 18.55
CA VAL A 200 4.05 0.84 18.66
C VAL A 200 5.25 1.66 19.11
N SER A 201 5.93 1.24 20.18
CA SER A 201 7.13 1.94 20.66
C SER A 201 8.22 2.02 19.61
N ALA A 202 8.49 0.94 18.87
CA ALA A 202 9.46 0.91 17.80
C ALA A 202 9.09 1.87 16.66
N TYR A 203 7.80 1.96 16.31
CA TYR A 203 7.33 2.93 15.32
C TYR A 203 7.53 4.39 15.77
N ILE A 204 7.18 4.70 17.02
CA ILE A 204 7.36 6.04 17.60
C ILE A 204 8.85 6.41 17.61
N ASN A 205 9.71 5.53 18.13
CA ASN A 205 11.15 5.73 18.17
C ASN A 205 11.75 5.92 16.77
N TRP A 206 11.29 5.14 15.79
CA TRP A 206 11.72 5.29 14.40
C TRP A 206 11.32 6.65 13.82
N LYS A 207 10.07 7.08 14.06
CA LYS A 207 9.54 8.36 13.58
C LYS A 207 10.32 9.53 14.19
N GLU A 208 10.46 9.55 15.52
CA GLU A 208 11.18 10.60 16.24
C GLU A 208 12.67 10.61 15.88
N GLY A 209 13.31 9.44 15.84
CA GLY A 209 14.72 9.31 15.47
C GLY A 209 15.00 9.72 14.02
N ARG A 210 14.04 9.59 13.10
CA ARG A 210 14.17 10.10 11.73
C ARG A 210 14.11 11.62 11.67
N GLU A 211 13.26 12.25 12.48
CA GLU A 211 13.21 13.71 12.62
C GLU A 211 14.51 14.24 13.25
N GLU A 212 15.01 13.58 14.28
CA GLU A 212 16.30 13.88 14.91
C GLU A 212 17.46 13.73 13.91
N LEU A 213 17.50 12.63 13.15
CA LEU A 213 18.52 12.40 12.13
C LEU A 213 18.51 13.51 11.07
N LYS A 214 17.33 13.96 10.64
CA LYS A 214 17.19 15.07 9.69
C LYS A 214 17.77 16.37 10.28
N ALA A 215 17.42 16.69 11.53
CA ALA A 215 17.92 17.89 12.20
C ALA A 215 19.45 17.88 12.36
N LEU A 216 20.04 16.73 12.69
CA LEU A 216 21.50 16.58 12.82
C LEU A 216 22.24 16.73 11.51
N VAL A 217 21.68 16.22 10.41
CA VAL A 217 22.22 16.40 9.05
C VAL A 217 22.16 17.87 8.65
N GLU A 218 21.06 18.55 8.93
CA GLU A 218 20.91 19.99 8.64
C GLU A 218 21.83 20.88 9.51
N ALA A 219 22.08 20.47 10.75
CA ALA A 219 22.99 21.16 11.67
C ALA A 219 24.48 20.88 11.41
N GLY A 220 24.82 19.98 10.48
CA GLY A 220 26.20 19.68 10.10
C GLY A 220 27.01 18.99 11.22
N VAL A 221 26.35 18.16 12.03
CA VAL A 221 26.96 17.48 13.18
C VAL A 221 27.92 16.36 12.74
N SER A 222 28.80 15.93 13.65
CA SER A 222 29.73 14.82 13.47
C SER A 222 29.09 13.56 12.86
N ASN A 223 29.79 12.93 11.92
CA ASN A 223 29.37 11.68 11.28
C ASN A 223 29.17 10.52 12.28
N GLU A 224 29.87 10.51 13.42
CA GLU A 224 29.77 9.44 14.42
C GLU A 224 28.42 9.47 15.16
N GLU A 225 27.94 10.66 15.52
CA GLU A 225 26.64 10.85 16.20
C GLU A 225 25.48 10.57 15.24
N ILE A 226 25.60 11.03 13.98
CA ILE A 226 24.66 10.69 12.90
C ILE A 226 24.59 9.18 12.70
N TYR A 227 25.73 8.48 12.70
CA TYR A 227 25.78 7.03 12.51
C TYR A 227 25.14 6.27 13.68
N ALA A 228 25.37 6.70 14.92
CA ALA A 228 24.76 6.07 16.09
C ALA A 228 23.22 6.15 16.05
N ILE A 229 22.68 7.34 15.74
CA ILE A 229 21.23 7.55 15.63
C ILE A 229 20.66 6.82 14.42
N ALA A 230 21.34 6.85 13.26
CA ALA A 230 20.93 6.10 12.08
C ALA A 230 20.81 4.59 12.36
N ASN A 231 21.78 4.00 13.08
CA ASN A 231 21.70 2.59 13.45
C ASN A 231 20.51 2.29 14.35
N LYS A 232 20.25 3.15 15.34
CA LYS A 232 19.08 3.01 16.22
C LYS A 232 17.78 3.07 15.43
N VAL A 233 17.62 4.07 14.55
CA VAL A 233 16.46 4.23 13.67
C VAL A 233 16.26 3.00 12.78
N VAL A 234 17.33 2.46 12.21
CA VAL A 234 17.25 1.23 11.39
C VAL A 234 16.88 0.02 12.24
N ALA A 235 17.40 -0.09 13.47
CA ALA A 235 17.06 -1.17 14.39
C ALA A 235 15.57 -1.11 14.81
N ASP A 236 15.07 0.07 15.17
CA ASP A 236 13.66 0.28 15.51
C ASP A 236 12.73 0.00 14.30
N PHE A 237 13.13 0.38 13.09
CA PHE A 237 12.39 0.05 11.86
C PHE A 237 12.29 -1.46 11.64
N LYS A 238 13.42 -2.17 11.78
CA LYS A 238 13.46 -3.65 11.64
C LYS A 238 12.61 -4.32 12.72
N LEU A 239 12.72 -3.86 13.97
CA LEU A 239 11.93 -4.38 15.07
C LEU A 239 10.43 -4.21 14.83
N ASN A 240 10.00 -3.05 14.32
CA ASN A 240 8.61 -2.83 13.95
C ASN A 240 8.15 -3.79 12.84
N LEU A 241 8.98 -3.98 11.80
CA LEU A 241 8.69 -4.93 10.71
C LEU A 241 8.58 -6.37 11.21
N ASP A 242 9.52 -6.82 12.05
CA ASP A 242 9.52 -8.16 12.63
C ASP A 242 8.26 -8.41 13.50
N CYS A 243 7.78 -7.38 14.21
CA CYS A 243 6.52 -7.46 14.96
C CYS A 243 5.31 -7.60 14.03
N HIS A 244 5.29 -6.86 12.91
CA HIS A 244 4.23 -6.97 11.91
C HIS A 244 4.22 -8.35 11.23
N ASP A 245 5.38 -8.92 10.93
CA ASP A 245 5.52 -10.28 10.40
C ASP A 245 4.89 -11.32 11.33
N GLU A 246 5.19 -11.25 12.63
CA GLU A 246 4.63 -12.13 13.65
C GLU A 246 3.10 -12.01 13.76
N LEU A 247 2.59 -10.78 13.87
CA LEU A 247 1.14 -10.53 13.98
C LEU A 247 0.38 -11.02 12.73
N THR A 248 0.96 -10.80 11.55
CA THR A 248 0.36 -11.22 10.28
C THR A 248 0.38 -12.74 10.14
N HIS A 249 1.51 -13.39 10.46
CA HIS A 249 1.62 -14.85 10.42
C HIS A 249 0.64 -15.52 11.38
N TYR A 250 0.51 -15.01 12.61
CA TYR A 250 -0.46 -15.55 13.56
C TYR A 250 -1.91 -15.34 13.10
N GLN A 251 -2.22 -14.20 12.47
CA GLN A 251 -3.53 -13.98 11.89
C GLN A 251 -3.87 -15.00 10.79
N GLU A 252 -2.91 -15.33 9.92
CA GLU A 252 -3.10 -16.22 8.77
C GLU A 252 -3.10 -17.71 9.16
N HIS A 253 -2.23 -18.11 10.10
CA HIS A 253 -1.96 -19.52 10.41
C HIS A 253 -2.35 -19.93 11.82
N LYS A 254 -2.63 -18.97 12.72
CA LYS A 254 -2.84 -19.20 14.16
C LYS A 254 -1.67 -19.93 14.82
N GLN A 255 -0.47 -19.68 14.30
CA GLN A 255 0.81 -20.23 14.76
C GLN A 255 1.80 -19.10 14.95
N ILE A 256 2.63 -19.22 15.99
CA ILE A 256 3.70 -18.27 16.29
C ILE A 256 4.81 -18.46 15.24
N LEU A 257 5.31 -17.36 14.65
CA LEU A 257 6.38 -17.44 13.66
C LEU A 257 7.74 -17.67 14.34
N GLY A 258 7.95 -17.09 15.52
CA GLY A 258 9.13 -17.34 16.36
C GLY A 258 10.38 -16.55 15.98
N LYS A 259 10.25 -15.52 15.14
CA LYS A 259 11.34 -14.58 14.82
C LYS A 259 11.63 -13.64 15.98
N HIS A 260 10.59 -13.15 16.66
CA HIS A 260 10.77 -12.14 17.69
C HIS A 260 11.22 -12.79 19.03
N PRO A 261 12.23 -12.24 19.75
CA PRO A 261 12.77 -12.85 20.97
C PRO A 261 11.76 -13.13 22.09
N ILE A 262 10.64 -12.40 22.13
CA ILE A 262 9.54 -12.67 23.09
C ILE A 262 9.04 -14.11 22.99
N PHE A 263 9.05 -14.69 21.78
CA PHE A 263 8.54 -16.04 21.56
C PHE A 263 9.60 -17.13 21.75
N ALA A 264 10.86 -16.77 22.06
CA ALA A 264 11.95 -17.74 22.15
C ALA A 264 11.65 -18.87 23.15
N GLU A 265 11.08 -18.54 24.31
CA GLU A 265 10.68 -19.52 25.32
C GLU A 265 9.58 -20.46 24.81
N LYS A 266 8.49 -19.92 24.25
CA LYS A 266 7.40 -20.72 23.67
C LYS A 266 7.87 -21.62 22.52
N MET A 267 8.73 -21.11 21.65
CA MET A 267 9.32 -21.90 20.56
C MET A 267 10.20 -23.03 21.10
N LEU A 268 10.92 -22.79 22.20
CA LEU A 268 11.71 -23.81 22.87
C LEU A 268 10.81 -24.88 23.50
N GLU A 269 9.71 -24.47 24.16
CA GLU A 269 8.72 -25.38 24.72
C GLU A 269 8.05 -26.24 23.64
N GLU A 270 7.59 -25.65 22.55
CA GLU A 270 7.00 -26.37 21.42
C GLU A 270 7.99 -27.37 20.81
N ALA A 271 9.24 -26.95 20.62
CA ALA A 271 10.30 -27.83 20.12
C ALA A 271 10.55 -29.02 21.05
N VAL A 272 10.62 -28.79 22.37
CA VAL A 272 10.78 -29.87 23.36
C VAL A 272 9.56 -30.78 23.39
N ASN A 273 8.35 -30.22 23.30
CA ASN A 273 7.11 -30.98 23.30
C ASN A 273 6.94 -31.87 22.06
N ALA A 274 7.54 -31.46 20.93
CA ALA A 274 7.57 -32.24 19.69
C ALA A 274 8.53 -33.43 19.74
N LEU A 275 9.51 -33.46 20.66
CA LEU A 275 10.46 -34.56 20.79
C LEU A 275 9.80 -35.82 21.37
N GLY A 276 10.15 -36.98 20.79
CA GLY A 276 9.74 -38.28 21.34
C GLY A 276 10.51 -38.64 22.62
N THR A 277 9.99 -39.58 23.43
CA THR A 277 10.57 -39.96 24.73
C THR A 277 12.05 -40.37 24.65
N VAL A 278 12.42 -41.15 23.63
CA VAL A 278 13.83 -41.58 23.41
C VAL A 278 14.73 -40.38 23.09
N GLU A 279 14.22 -39.44 22.30
CA GLU A 279 14.94 -38.23 21.92
C GLU A 279 15.09 -37.27 23.10
N LEU A 280 14.05 -37.13 23.93
CA LEU A 280 14.08 -36.35 25.17
C LEU A 280 15.18 -36.84 26.13
N THR A 281 15.25 -38.16 26.40
CA THR A 281 16.30 -38.71 27.28
C THR A 281 17.70 -38.50 26.69
N LYS A 282 17.86 -38.62 25.37
CA LYS A 282 19.13 -38.35 24.69
C LYS A 282 19.50 -36.87 24.78
N ARG A 283 18.54 -35.97 24.57
CA ARG A 283 18.71 -34.52 24.63
C ARG A 283 19.08 -34.07 26.04
N GLN A 284 18.38 -34.58 27.06
CA GLN A 284 18.70 -34.39 28.47
C GLN A 284 20.16 -34.73 28.78
N LYS A 285 20.63 -35.92 28.37
CA LYS A 285 22.01 -36.36 28.60
C LYS A 285 23.02 -35.42 27.93
N ASN A 286 22.75 -35.01 26.69
CA ASN A 286 23.62 -34.12 25.95
C ASN A 286 23.69 -32.72 26.59
N LEU A 287 22.54 -32.15 26.95
CA LEU A 287 22.45 -30.83 27.60
C LEU A 287 23.21 -30.82 28.92
N ARG A 288 23.02 -31.82 29.79
CA ARG A 288 23.80 -31.96 31.03
C ARG A 288 25.31 -32.00 30.79
N SER A 289 25.74 -32.71 29.74
CA SER A 289 27.15 -32.76 29.36
C SER A 289 27.68 -31.41 28.85
N TYR A 290 26.91 -30.71 28.01
CA TYR A 290 27.29 -29.41 27.46
C TYR A 290 27.37 -28.36 28.56
N ILE A 291 26.34 -28.27 29.41
CA ILE A 291 26.31 -27.34 30.54
C ILE A 291 27.50 -27.58 31.47
N SER A 292 27.80 -28.84 31.84
CA SER A 292 28.93 -29.13 32.72
C SER A 292 30.29 -28.73 32.13
N ARG A 293 30.49 -29.00 30.83
CA ARG A 293 31.75 -28.68 30.15
C ARG A 293 31.92 -27.18 29.97
N ASP A 294 30.87 -26.51 29.50
CA ASP A 294 30.94 -25.11 29.10
C ASP A 294 30.80 -24.19 30.32
N GLN A 295 30.17 -24.61 31.43
CA GLN A 295 30.23 -23.91 32.73
C GLN A 295 31.68 -23.86 33.25
N LYS A 296 32.45 -24.96 33.15
CA LYS A 296 33.87 -24.96 33.54
C LYS A 296 34.73 -24.05 32.66
N ALA A 297 34.33 -23.83 31.41
CA ALA A 297 34.99 -22.89 30.51
C ALA A 297 34.60 -21.44 30.87
N PHE A 298 33.32 -21.18 31.13
CA PHE A 298 32.79 -19.90 31.57
C PHE A 298 33.44 -19.42 32.87
N ASP A 299 33.63 -20.30 33.85
CA ASP A 299 34.25 -19.97 35.15
C ASP A 299 35.73 -19.56 35.01
N LYS A 300 36.38 -19.94 33.89
CA LYS A 300 37.79 -19.62 33.59
C LYS A 300 37.97 -18.47 32.60
N MET A 301 36.86 -17.89 32.12
CA MET A 301 36.90 -16.74 31.22
C MET A 301 37.02 -15.45 32.00
N ASP A 302 37.85 -14.54 31.47
CA ASP A 302 37.97 -13.17 31.93
C ASP A 302 36.68 -12.39 31.61
N ASP A 303 36.36 -11.39 32.44
CA ASP A 303 35.16 -10.59 32.27
C ASP A 303 35.21 -9.73 31.01
N GLY A 304 34.13 -9.75 30.22
CA GLY A 304 33.99 -8.97 29.00
C GLY A 304 32.84 -9.48 28.13
N GLU A 305 32.60 -8.81 26.99
CA GLU A 305 31.49 -9.10 26.07
C GLU A 305 31.47 -10.56 25.59
N ALA A 306 32.64 -11.19 25.49
CA ALA A 306 32.76 -12.61 25.14
C ALA A 306 32.19 -13.53 26.23
N LYS A 307 32.39 -13.19 27.51
CA LYS A 307 31.85 -13.94 28.65
C LYS A 307 30.34 -13.78 28.75
N ASP A 308 29.83 -12.57 28.50
CA ASP A 308 28.38 -12.30 28.51
C ASP A 308 27.64 -13.15 27.46
N LYS A 309 28.11 -13.15 26.21
CA LYS A 309 27.57 -14.00 25.14
C LYS A 309 27.67 -15.49 25.47
N PHE A 310 28.75 -15.90 26.14
CA PHE A 310 28.91 -17.29 26.58
C PHE A 310 27.94 -17.66 27.71
N GLY A 311 27.65 -16.71 28.61
CA GLY A 311 26.67 -16.82 29.67
C GLY A 311 25.24 -16.95 29.15
N GLU A 312 24.84 -16.12 28.18
CA GLU A 312 23.52 -16.21 27.52
C GLU A 312 23.29 -17.58 26.88
N LYS A 313 24.30 -18.08 26.16
CA LYS A 313 24.27 -19.42 25.55
C LYS A 313 24.12 -20.52 26.61
N LEU A 314 24.86 -20.42 27.71
CA LEU A 314 24.81 -21.38 28.80
C LEU A 314 23.44 -21.36 29.51
N GLN A 315 22.86 -20.17 29.65
CA GLN A 315 21.51 -20.00 30.20
C GLN A 315 20.46 -20.64 29.29
N THR A 316 20.54 -20.42 27.97
CA THR A 316 19.65 -21.05 26.98
C THR A 316 19.65 -22.58 27.12
N TRP A 317 20.81 -23.21 27.30
CA TRP A 317 20.89 -24.65 27.52
C TRP A 317 20.31 -25.10 28.87
N LYS A 318 20.45 -24.29 29.92
CA LYS A 318 19.85 -24.57 31.23
C LYS A 318 18.32 -24.50 31.15
N ASP A 319 17.79 -23.49 30.46
CA ASP A 319 16.35 -23.32 30.26
C ASP A 319 15.78 -24.49 29.43
N GLU A 320 16.47 -24.89 28.35
CA GLU A 320 16.09 -26.07 27.57
C GLU A 320 16.12 -27.35 28.42
N LEU A 321 17.15 -27.54 29.26
CA LEU A 321 17.24 -28.71 30.13
C LEU A 321 16.08 -28.76 31.13
N ASN A 322 15.69 -27.63 31.71
CA ASN A 322 14.55 -27.55 32.63
C ASN A 322 13.25 -27.98 31.95
N LEU A 323 13.02 -27.54 30.72
CA LEU A 323 11.85 -27.94 29.93
C LEU A 323 11.86 -29.43 29.58
N VAL A 324 13.01 -29.97 29.17
CA VAL A 324 13.18 -31.40 28.88
C VAL A 324 12.93 -32.25 30.13
N ASP A 325 13.49 -31.85 31.28
CA ASP A 325 13.32 -32.54 32.56
C ASP A 325 11.85 -32.53 32.99
N ALA A 326 11.18 -31.37 32.94
CA ALA A 326 9.76 -31.25 33.24
C ALA A 326 8.87 -32.09 32.30
N ARG A 327 9.23 -32.21 31.03
CA ARG A 327 8.50 -33.04 30.07
C ARG A 327 8.68 -34.54 30.34
N LEU A 328 9.90 -34.97 30.67
CA LEU A 328 10.19 -36.35 31.04
C LEU A 328 9.44 -36.76 32.33
N GLU A 329 9.36 -35.88 33.32
CA GLU A 329 8.57 -36.11 34.55
C GLU A 329 7.08 -36.30 34.27
N LYS A 330 6.51 -35.57 33.29
CA LYS A 330 5.10 -35.72 32.89
C LYS A 330 4.80 -37.01 32.13
N ILE A 331 5.80 -37.64 31.53
CA ILE A 331 5.64 -38.85 30.70
C ILE A 331 6.05 -40.13 31.47
N SER A 332 6.86 -40.00 32.52
CA SER A 332 7.33 -41.10 33.37
C SER A 332 6.23 -41.67 34.28
#